data_AF-A0AAD5WWX4-F1
#
_entry.id   AF-A0AAD5WWX4-F1
#
_cell.length_a   1.000
_cell.length_b   1.000
_cell.length_c   1.000
_cell.angle_alpha   90.00
_cell.angle_beta   90.00
_cell.angle_gamma   90.00
#
_symmetry.space_group_name_H-M   'P 1'
#
loop_
_entity.id
_entity.type
_entity.pdbx_description
1 polymer ?
#
loop_
_entity_poly.entity_id
_entity_poly.type
_entity_poly.pdbx_seq_one_letter_code
_entity_poly.pdbx_strand_id
1 'polypeptide(L)'
;LDPLSTIDTHIPTPTSDSNTKLTREAATEIFKTVGAFAKKRIWERQFKSIGKDVEVCLDEIEKFFEEPEWKNVKVTLNREIITHFLRGEIDLESVSPRVASRLGGVLEFGDGERERVNGVYFDLYFIQGSIAWNQSKLKTDPTRNVRKNLGNVEYAAEKFSYHLYLNPKSFEAWIGLGCSYAHLASYLMVFSAEEVVGQRRLVGDFQKKAFNAFVQATKLIPTTKAEKQTFIECFGGRKFLASELWGEFGYLLLSILNSPMGGSALEGYLGKAQREWAERFRKVLGNEVGGEGDGGGVEGKRKYGFEIGAYCFKQALALDKGEWQWSLGAGRCYEKLGREWKAVIPLYQRAIELVPEDSGIKENEKIMIPALKLLSFLRKGLWRGEIEPLEVITILNDSFPRFAPPTAPASGANSPPASPTRIEENAILNDPPVNLTNGSSIPNATNDRIRAFDRILEELKRNKAVNKWYHKPSYQIAWIRYHIYNDAKGALEEILTKFSKQNFVHFWTHAFQRPGKHFVYIHKYTVFMIELAKAAKDVETLRYLCNRLKKADVAQVLFECREVWRMAFDALYDVVQTTSSGSCTRLSGTMTKTTFEKRAAELDMRIQQDRDVSEKLGAVIDLKKLRE
;
A
#
# COMPACT_ATOMS: atom_id res chain seq x y z
N LEU A 1 -18.15 18.14 54.62
CA LEU A 1 -19.54 18.33 55.08
C LEU A 1 -20.42 18.10 53.87
N ASP A 2 -21.01 16.92 53.87
CA ASP A 2 -21.92 16.34 52.89
C ASP A 2 -23.23 17.11 52.74
N PRO A 3 -23.96 16.85 51.65
CA PRO A 3 -25.32 16.36 51.82
C PRO A 3 -25.58 15.09 50.99
N LEU A 4 -25.15 13.96 51.55
CA LEU A 4 -25.87 12.68 51.48
C LEU A 4 -26.96 12.71 52.57
N SER A 5 -28.20 12.41 52.18
CA SER A 5 -29.35 11.92 52.97
C SER A 5 -30.62 12.55 52.37
N THR A 6 -31.31 11.89 51.45
CA THR A 6 -32.31 10.89 51.83
C THR A 6 -32.83 10.27 50.53
N ILE A 7 -32.46 9.02 50.26
CA ILE A 7 -33.28 8.14 49.42
C ILE A 7 -33.49 6.89 50.27
N ASP A 8 -34.75 6.66 50.60
CA ASP A 8 -35.23 5.61 51.48
C ASP A 8 -34.69 4.24 51.08
N THR A 9 -34.05 3.59 52.04
CA THR A 9 -33.63 2.20 51.98
C THR A 9 -34.83 1.29 52.22
N HIS A 10 -35.64 1.06 51.19
CA HIS A 10 -36.42 -0.17 51.11
C HIS A 10 -35.76 -1.08 50.09
N ILE A 11 -34.81 -1.89 50.58
CA ILE A 11 -34.29 -3.05 49.86
C ILE A 11 -35.41 -4.11 49.91
N PRO A 12 -36.03 -4.49 48.78
CA PRO A 12 -36.85 -5.69 48.75
C PRO A 12 -35.90 -6.86 48.96
N THR A 13 -36.21 -7.69 49.96
CA THR A 13 -35.56 -8.98 50.16
C THR A 13 -35.59 -9.78 48.86
N PRO A 14 -34.51 -10.50 48.50
CA PRO A 14 -34.47 -11.27 47.27
C PRO A 14 -35.42 -12.45 47.45
N THR A 15 -36.64 -12.32 46.95
CA THR A 15 -37.47 -13.48 46.67
C THR A 15 -36.73 -14.31 45.64
N SER A 16 -36.27 -15.47 46.09
CA SER A 16 -35.69 -16.55 45.30
C SER A 16 -36.71 -17.05 44.29
N ASP A 17 -36.88 -16.32 43.19
CA ASP A 17 -37.48 -16.77 41.93
C ASP A 17 -37.62 -15.57 41.00
N SER A 18 -36.62 -15.33 40.15
CA SER A 18 -36.85 -14.75 38.82
C SER A 18 -35.57 -14.81 38.00
N ASN A 19 -35.32 -15.97 37.42
CA ASN A 19 -34.51 -16.06 36.20
C ASN A 19 -35.35 -15.49 35.03
N THR A 20 -35.76 -14.22 35.11
CA THR A 20 -36.54 -13.55 34.07
C THR A 20 -35.63 -13.35 32.88
N LYS A 21 -35.65 -14.34 31.97
CA LYS A 21 -34.97 -14.24 30.68
C LYS A 21 -35.46 -12.96 30.00
N LEU A 22 -34.53 -12.14 29.52
CA LEU A 22 -34.82 -10.94 28.74
C LEU A 22 -35.78 -11.30 27.60
N THR A 23 -36.89 -10.58 27.46
CA THR A 23 -37.83 -10.78 26.35
C THR A 23 -37.49 -9.88 25.18
N ARG A 24 -38.04 -10.17 23.99
CA ARG A 24 -37.81 -9.38 22.79
C ARG A 24 -38.38 -7.95 22.92
N GLU A 25 -39.50 -7.81 23.62
CA GLU A 25 -40.13 -6.53 23.93
C GLU A 25 -39.26 -5.71 24.90
N ALA A 26 -38.75 -6.35 25.96
CA ALA A 26 -37.84 -5.71 26.89
C ALA A 26 -36.53 -5.27 26.19
N ALA A 27 -35.97 -6.10 25.31
CA ALA A 27 -34.81 -5.75 24.50
C ALA A 27 -35.09 -4.52 23.58
N THR A 28 -36.31 -4.44 23.03
CA THR A 28 -36.74 -3.29 22.22
C THR A 28 -36.78 -1.99 23.03
N GLU A 29 -37.34 -2.03 24.25
CA GLU A 29 -37.38 -0.85 25.12
C GLU A 29 -35.99 -0.41 25.60
N ILE A 30 -35.12 -1.36 25.97
CA ILE A 30 -33.74 -1.06 26.37
C ILE A 30 -32.98 -0.41 25.21
N PHE A 31 -33.17 -0.93 23.98
CA PHE A 31 -32.49 -0.40 22.80
C PHE A 31 -32.82 1.07 22.52
N LYS A 32 -34.03 1.55 22.83
CA LYS A 32 -34.38 2.98 22.64
C LYS A 32 -33.42 3.90 23.37
N THR A 33 -33.01 3.52 24.59
CA THR A 33 -32.08 4.31 25.41
C THR A 33 -30.63 4.05 25.01
N VAL A 34 -30.22 2.78 24.98
CA VAL A 34 -28.81 2.40 24.75
C VAL A 34 -28.39 2.68 23.30
N GLY A 35 -29.26 2.38 22.34
CA GLY A 35 -29.05 2.67 20.92
C GLY A 35 -28.92 4.17 20.66
N ALA A 36 -29.79 5.01 21.23
CA ALA A 36 -29.68 6.46 21.09
C ALA A 36 -28.38 7.01 21.66
N PHE A 37 -27.95 6.52 22.83
CA PHE A 37 -26.66 6.88 23.43
C PHE A 37 -25.49 6.47 22.52
N ALA A 38 -25.43 5.21 22.10
CA ALA A 38 -24.33 4.70 21.27
C ALA A 38 -24.25 5.45 19.92
N LYS A 39 -25.40 5.66 19.27
CA LYS A 39 -25.51 6.39 18.00
C LYS A 39 -24.98 7.82 18.13
N LYS A 40 -25.35 8.52 19.21
CA LYS A 40 -24.81 9.86 19.53
C LYS A 40 -23.29 9.84 19.67
N ARG A 41 -22.72 8.90 20.43
CA ARG A 41 -21.26 8.80 20.61
C ARG A 41 -20.51 8.47 19.34
N ILE A 42 -21.07 7.60 18.50
CA ILE A 42 -20.53 7.29 17.16
C ILE A 42 -20.46 8.56 16.31
N TRP A 43 -21.52 9.37 16.32
CA TRP A 43 -21.57 10.62 15.57
C TRP A 43 -20.61 11.69 16.08
N GLU A 44 -20.41 11.76 17.39
CA GLU A 44 -19.43 12.65 18.03
C GLU A 44 -17.98 12.13 17.91
N ARG A 45 -17.77 10.97 17.28
CA ARG A 45 -16.48 10.22 17.23
C ARG A 45 -15.90 9.89 18.60
N GLN A 46 -16.74 9.86 19.63
CA GLN A 46 -16.34 9.53 21.00
C GLN A 46 -16.45 8.03 21.26
N PHE A 47 -15.88 7.20 20.38
CA PHE A 47 -15.97 5.74 20.49
C PHE A 47 -15.40 5.19 21.80
N LYS A 48 -14.36 5.84 22.35
CA LYS A 48 -13.79 5.49 23.65
C LYS A 48 -14.75 5.72 24.83
N SER A 49 -15.82 6.50 24.64
CA SER A 49 -16.85 6.75 25.64
C SER A 49 -17.96 5.69 25.64
N ILE A 50 -17.97 4.79 24.65
CA ILE A 50 -18.85 3.62 24.64
C ILE A 50 -18.20 2.59 25.55
N GLY A 51 -18.74 2.46 26.76
CA GLY A 51 -18.24 1.53 27.77
C GLY A 51 -18.50 0.06 27.39
N LYS A 52 -17.77 -0.86 28.04
CA LYS A 52 -17.90 -2.30 27.79
C LYS A 52 -19.28 -2.83 28.20
N ASP A 53 -19.91 -2.21 29.19
CA ASP A 53 -21.29 -2.42 29.62
C ASP A 53 -22.30 -2.14 28.50
N VAL A 54 -22.14 -1.04 27.76
CA VAL A 54 -22.97 -0.71 26.60
C VAL A 54 -22.79 -1.73 25.48
N GLU A 55 -21.56 -2.16 25.21
CA GLU A 55 -21.28 -3.21 24.22
C GLU A 55 -21.97 -4.52 24.61
N VAL A 56 -21.80 -4.98 25.86
CA VAL A 56 -22.44 -6.22 26.35
C VAL A 56 -23.96 -6.13 26.26
N CYS A 57 -24.55 -4.96 26.58
CA CYS A 57 -25.98 -4.76 26.46
C CYS A 57 -26.45 -4.86 25.00
N LEU A 58 -25.71 -4.28 24.05
CA LEU A 58 -25.99 -4.40 22.62
C LEU A 58 -25.85 -5.85 22.11
N ASP A 59 -24.85 -6.59 22.59
CA ASP A 59 -24.65 -8.01 22.27
C ASP A 59 -25.81 -8.88 22.79
N GLU A 60 -26.34 -8.60 23.98
CA GLU A 60 -27.53 -9.28 24.51
C GLU A 60 -28.80 -8.95 23.71
N ILE A 61 -28.96 -7.70 23.25
CA ILE A 61 -30.07 -7.29 22.38
C ILE A 61 -29.97 -8.01 21.03
N GLU A 62 -28.77 -8.12 20.46
CA GLU A 62 -28.53 -8.78 19.17
C GLU A 62 -29.06 -10.22 19.15
N LYS A 63 -29.01 -10.96 20.26
CA LYS A 63 -29.54 -12.33 20.33
C LYS A 63 -31.02 -12.45 19.94
N PHE A 64 -31.78 -11.36 20.02
CA PHE A 64 -33.20 -11.29 19.62
C PHE A 64 -33.41 -10.76 18.20
N PHE A 65 -32.37 -10.17 17.59
CA PHE A 65 -32.39 -9.45 16.32
C PHE A 65 -31.18 -9.80 15.44
N GLU A 66 -30.65 -11.02 15.58
CA GLU A 66 -29.36 -11.44 15.00
C GLU A 66 -29.35 -11.28 13.48
N GLU A 67 -30.43 -11.74 12.85
CA GLU A 67 -30.65 -11.65 11.41
C GLU A 67 -31.75 -10.64 11.06
N PRO A 68 -31.61 -9.91 9.94
CA PRO A 68 -32.68 -9.11 9.37
C PRO A 68 -33.95 -9.92 9.15
N GLU A 69 -35.10 -9.24 9.09
CA GLU A 69 -36.37 -9.90 8.76
C GLU A 69 -36.39 -10.37 7.29
N TRP A 70 -35.77 -11.51 6.98
CA TRP A 70 -35.69 -12.08 5.63
C TRP A 70 -37.06 -12.42 5.02
N LYS A 71 -38.08 -12.59 5.87
CA LYS A 71 -39.47 -12.75 5.42
C LYS A 71 -40.02 -11.49 4.75
N ASN A 72 -39.43 -10.33 5.03
CA ASN A 72 -39.79 -9.08 4.40
C ASN A 72 -39.23 -9.03 2.97
N VAL A 73 -40.12 -8.92 1.98
CA VAL A 73 -39.78 -8.91 0.55
C VAL A 73 -38.80 -7.79 0.20
N LYS A 74 -38.91 -6.61 0.83
CA LYS A 74 -38.01 -5.48 0.57
C LYS A 74 -36.58 -5.79 1.03
N VAL A 75 -36.43 -6.37 2.22
CA VAL A 75 -35.11 -6.74 2.76
C VAL A 75 -34.43 -7.76 1.84
N THR A 76 -35.17 -8.80 1.42
CA THR A 76 -34.63 -9.84 0.55
C THR A 76 -34.28 -9.32 -0.84
N LEU A 77 -35.15 -8.51 -1.47
CA LEU A 77 -34.85 -7.90 -2.76
C LEU A 77 -33.67 -6.94 -2.69
N ASN A 78 -33.60 -6.10 -1.65
CA ASN A 78 -32.46 -5.21 -1.43
C ASN A 78 -31.16 -6.00 -1.26
N ARG A 79 -31.18 -7.11 -0.50
CA ARG A 79 -30.02 -8.00 -0.36
C ARG A 79 -29.53 -8.51 -1.70
N GLU A 80 -30.41 -9.00 -2.55
CA GLU A 80 -30.04 -9.50 -3.88
C GLU A 80 -29.43 -8.41 -4.76
N ILE A 81 -30.10 -7.25 -4.84
CA ILE A 81 -29.65 -6.11 -5.65
C ILE A 81 -28.30 -5.59 -5.18
N ILE A 82 -28.14 -5.36 -3.86
CA ILE A 82 -26.90 -4.85 -3.27
C ILE A 82 -25.78 -5.87 -3.41
N THR A 83 -26.04 -7.15 -3.14
CA THR A 83 -25.03 -8.21 -3.28
C THR A 83 -24.56 -8.34 -4.73
N HIS A 84 -25.47 -8.28 -5.69
CA HIS A 84 -25.14 -8.30 -7.12
C HIS A 84 -24.33 -7.07 -7.52
N PHE A 85 -24.75 -5.88 -7.09
CA PHE A 85 -24.03 -4.63 -7.34
C PHE A 85 -22.59 -4.66 -6.80
N LEU A 86 -22.40 -5.11 -5.56
CA LEU A 86 -21.08 -5.21 -4.93
C LEU A 86 -20.13 -6.17 -5.67
N ARG A 87 -20.67 -7.26 -6.24
CA ARG A 87 -19.93 -8.23 -7.05
C ARG A 87 -19.67 -7.77 -8.48
N GLY A 88 -20.25 -6.65 -8.90
CA GLY A 88 -20.07 -6.07 -10.23
C GLY A 88 -18.61 -5.76 -10.54
N GLU A 89 -18.29 -5.77 -11.83
CA GLU A 89 -16.96 -5.35 -12.29
C GLU A 89 -16.70 -3.87 -12.00
N ILE A 90 -15.43 -3.52 -11.80
CA ILE A 90 -15.03 -2.13 -11.56
C ILE A 90 -15.22 -1.33 -12.85
N ASP A 91 -16.07 -0.32 -12.77
CA ASP A 91 -16.19 0.74 -13.76
C ASP A 91 -15.55 2.02 -13.23
N LEU A 92 -14.39 2.41 -13.77
CA LEU A 92 -13.69 3.62 -13.35
C LEU A 92 -14.45 4.91 -13.70
N GLU A 93 -15.27 4.89 -14.76
CA GLU A 93 -16.05 6.06 -15.18
C GLU A 93 -17.15 6.40 -14.17
N SER A 94 -17.64 5.38 -13.45
CA SER A 94 -18.67 5.54 -12.41
C SER A 94 -18.28 6.49 -11.28
N VAL A 95 -16.98 6.76 -11.06
CA VAL A 95 -16.53 7.73 -10.05
C VAL A 95 -16.77 9.18 -10.50
N SER A 96 -16.86 9.41 -11.81
CA SER A 96 -17.06 10.74 -12.37
C SER A 96 -18.37 11.37 -11.85
N PRO A 97 -18.35 12.65 -11.44
CA PRO A 97 -19.56 13.38 -11.10
C PRO A 97 -20.56 13.48 -12.25
N ARG A 98 -20.09 13.30 -13.50
CA ARG A 98 -20.94 13.36 -14.71
C ARG A 98 -21.79 12.10 -14.91
N VAL A 99 -21.40 10.98 -14.30
CA VAL A 99 -22.14 9.73 -14.39
C VAL A 99 -23.14 9.70 -13.24
N ALA A 100 -24.41 9.93 -13.55
CA ALA A 100 -25.47 10.08 -12.55
C ALA A 100 -26.05 8.74 -12.04
N SER A 101 -25.63 7.59 -12.60
CA SER A 101 -26.24 6.30 -12.29
C SER A 101 -25.95 5.87 -10.84
N ARG A 102 -26.92 6.15 -9.97
CA ARG A 102 -27.05 5.55 -8.64
C ARG A 102 -27.47 4.08 -8.79
N LEU A 103 -27.19 3.27 -7.78
CA LEU A 103 -27.81 1.94 -7.65
C LEU A 103 -29.35 2.08 -7.75
N GLY A 104 -29.91 1.55 -8.84
CA GLY A 104 -31.35 1.53 -9.10
C GLY A 104 -32.01 0.25 -8.56
N GLY A 105 -33.33 0.28 -8.39
CA GLY A 105 -34.13 -0.89 -8.01
C GLY A 105 -34.18 -1.23 -6.53
N VAL A 106 -33.37 -0.57 -5.68
CA VAL A 106 -33.46 -0.71 -4.23
C VAL A 106 -34.76 -0.09 -3.69
N LEU A 107 -35.41 -0.78 -2.76
CA LEU A 107 -36.67 -0.39 -2.14
C LEU A 107 -36.45 0.27 -0.78
N GLU A 108 -37.11 1.40 -0.56
CA GLU A 108 -37.10 2.08 0.74
C GLU A 108 -38.32 1.70 1.59
N PHE A 109 -38.15 1.80 2.90
CA PHE A 109 -39.24 1.70 3.87
C PHE A 109 -39.81 3.09 4.13
N GLY A 110 -41.09 3.28 3.79
CA GLY A 110 -41.85 4.48 4.16
C GLY A 110 -42.25 4.45 5.64
N ASP A 111 -42.71 5.60 6.17
CA ASP A 111 -42.95 5.76 7.61
C ASP A 111 -43.94 4.73 8.18
N GLY A 112 -45.08 4.50 7.53
CA GLY A 112 -46.06 3.50 7.97
C GLY A 112 -45.62 2.03 7.81
N GLU A 113 -44.56 1.77 7.03
CA GLU A 113 -43.96 0.43 6.92
C GLU A 113 -42.87 0.21 7.96
N ARG A 114 -42.15 1.28 8.33
CA ARG A 114 -41.18 1.26 9.44
C ARG A 114 -41.83 0.97 10.77
N GLU A 115 -43.12 1.26 10.94
CA GLU A 115 -43.89 0.89 12.13
C GLU A 115 -44.19 -0.62 12.23
N ARG A 116 -44.20 -1.33 11.09
CA ARG A 116 -44.51 -2.78 11.03
C ARG A 116 -43.29 -3.67 11.24
N VAL A 117 -42.10 -3.14 10.95
CA VAL A 117 -40.82 -3.78 11.23
C VAL A 117 -40.31 -3.25 12.55
N ASN A 118 -39.74 -4.09 13.41
CA ASN A 118 -39.23 -3.59 14.69
C ASN A 118 -38.14 -2.53 14.46
N GLY A 119 -38.32 -1.34 15.07
CA GLY A 119 -37.43 -0.18 14.90
C GLY A 119 -35.96 -0.47 15.23
N VAL A 120 -35.67 -1.45 16.07
CA VAL A 120 -34.31 -1.90 16.43
C VAL A 120 -33.49 -2.25 15.19
N TYR A 121 -34.08 -2.93 14.21
CA TYR A 121 -33.39 -3.37 13.00
C TYR A 121 -32.78 -2.22 12.20
N PHE A 122 -33.41 -1.05 12.20
CA PHE A 122 -32.98 0.07 11.38
C PHE A 122 -31.71 0.76 11.89
N ASP A 123 -31.34 0.55 13.16
CA ASP A 123 -30.21 1.25 13.80
C ASP A 123 -29.18 0.30 14.41
N LEU A 124 -29.59 -0.87 14.92
CA LEU A 124 -28.71 -1.81 15.63
C LEU A 124 -27.50 -2.19 14.78
N TYR A 125 -27.73 -2.60 13.54
CA TYR A 125 -26.66 -3.07 12.67
C TYR A 125 -25.64 -1.98 12.31
N PHE A 126 -26.08 -0.73 12.11
CA PHE A 126 -25.15 0.38 11.92
C PHE A 126 -24.31 0.64 13.16
N ILE A 127 -24.92 0.60 14.35
CA ILE A 127 -24.23 0.81 15.62
C ILE A 127 -23.18 -0.29 15.83
N GLN A 128 -23.55 -1.55 15.69
CA GLN A 128 -22.66 -2.69 15.86
C GLN A 128 -21.52 -2.69 14.84
N GLY A 129 -21.83 -2.45 13.56
CA GLY A 129 -20.83 -2.33 12.51
C GLY A 129 -19.84 -1.19 12.81
N SER A 130 -20.33 -0.06 13.29
CA SER A 130 -19.49 1.10 13.67
C SER A 130 -18.60 0.81 14.87
N ILE A 131 -19.11 0.12 15.90
CA ILE A 131 -18.34 -0.27 17.08
C ILE A 131 -17.23 -1.25 16.67
N ALA A 132 -17.57 -2.34 15.99
CA ALA A 132 -16.62 -3.35 15.56
C ALA A 132 -15.53 -2.78 14.63
N TRP A 133 -15.92 -1.89 13.71
CA TRP A 133 -15.01 -1.16 12.85
C TRP A 133 -14.03 -0.27 13.63
N ASN A 134 -14.49 0.45 14.64
CA ASN A 134 -13.58 1.30 15.42
C ASN A 134 -12.68 0.47 16.35
N GLN A 135 -13.17 -0.65 16.87
CA GLN A 135 -12.35 -1.59 17.65
C GLN A 135 -11.20 -2.19 16.83
N SER A 136 -11.39 -2.40 15.52
CA SER A 136 -10.32 -2.89 14.64
C SER A 136 -9.24 -1.82 14.39
N LYS A 137 -9.60 -0.52 14.41
CA LYS A 137 -8.67 0.61 14.27
C LYS A 137 -7.86 0.92 15.54
N LEU A 138 -8.43 0.74 16.73
CA LEU A 138 -7.87 1.21 18.00
C LEU A 138 -6.68 0.40 18.54
N LYS A 139 -6.27 -0.69 17.89
CA LYS A 139 -5.18 -1.56 18.36
C LYS A 139 -3.93 -1.41 17.48
N THR A 140 -2.95 -0.72 18.04
CA THR A 140 -1.70 -0.23 17.43
C THR A 140 -0.68 -1.30 17.06
N ASP A 141 -0.98 -2.59 17.26
CA ASP A 141 -0.09 -3.69 16.87
C ASP A 141 -0.80 -4.62 15.84
N PRO A 142 -0.53 -4.43 14.54
CA PRO A 142 -1.05 -5.27 13.47
C PRO A 142 -0.38 -6.65 13.39
N THR A 143 0.37 -7.10 14.40
CA THR A 143 1.01 -8.43 14.40
C THR A 143 0.52 -9.33 15.54
N ARG A 144 0.21 -8.81 16.73
CA ARG A 144 -0.24 -9.63 17.87
C ARG A 144 -1.71 -10.03 17.90
N ASN A 145 -2.60 -9.27 17.24
CA ASN A 145 -4.06 -9.50 17.31
C ASN A 145 -4.75 -9.59 15.93
N VAL A 146 -4.00 -9.96 14.89
CA VAL A 146 -4.47 -9.92 13.49
C VAL A 146 -5.76 -10.71 13.28
N ARG A 147 -5.83 -11.94 13.82
CA ARG A 147 -7.02 -12.79 13.67
C ARG A 147 -8.25 -12.20 14.36
N LYS A 148 -8.09 -11.61 15.54
CA LYS A 148 -9.18 -10.93 16.25
C LYS A 148 -9.63 -9.67 15.49
N ASN A 149 -8.69 -8.90 14.96
CA ASN A 149 -9.01 -7.71 14.19
C ASN A 149 -9.69 -8.06 12.87
N LEU A 150 -9.26 -9.15 12.20
CA LEU A 150 -9.92 -9.67 11.01
C LEU A 150 -11.38 -10.02 11.29
N GLY A 151 -11.65 -10.78 12.36
CA GLY A 151 -13.03 -11.11 12.75
C GLY A 151 -13.89 -9.88 13.03
N ASN A 152 -13.34 -8.85 13.68
CA ASN A 152 -14.05 -7.57 13.87
C ASN A 152 -14.39 -6.87 12.55
N VAL A 153 -13.51 -6.93 11.55
CA VAL A 153 -13.76 -6.30 10.23
C VAL A 153 -14.76 -7.12 9.41
N GLU A 154 -14.71 -8.46 9.48
CA GLU A 154 -15.71 -9.33 8.86
C GLU A 154 -17.11 -9.07 9.43
N TYR A 155 -17.20 -9.03 10.76
CA TYR A 155 -18.43 -8.69 11.47
C TYR A 155 -18.92 -7.27 11.12
N ALA A 156 -18.01 -6.28 11.05
CA ALA A 156 -18.39 -4.93 10.62
C ALA A 156 -18.97 -4.91 9.19
N ALA A 157 -18.33 -5.61 8.23
CA ALA A 157 -18.81 -5.70 6.86
C ALA A 157 -20.20 -6.36 6.77
N GLU A 158 -20.42 -7.42 7.56
CA GLU A 158 -21.72 -8.08 7.65
C GLU A 158 -22.80 -7.13 8.19
N LYS A 159 -22.55 -6.47 9.32
CA LYS A 159 -23.52 -5.56 9.95
C LYS A 159 -23.81 -4.33 9.10
N PHE A 160 -22.81 -3.75 8.44
CA PHE A 160 -23.08 -2.69 7.44
C PHE A 160 -23.93 -3.20 6.27
N SER A 161 -23.71 -4.43 5.82
CA SER A 161 -24.54 -5.03 4.76
C SER A 161 -26.00 -5.20 5.22
N TYR A 162 -26.21 -5.73 6.44
CA TYR A 162 -27.54 -5.85 7.03
C TYR A 162 -28.23 -4.50 7.12
N HIS A 163 -27.54 -3.48 7.64
CA HIS A 163 -28.08 -2.12 7.69
C HIS A 163 -28.51 -1.61 6.31
N LEU A 164 -27.71 -1.85 5.26
CA LEU A 164 -28.02 -1.41 3.90
C LEU A 164 -29.20 -2.14 3.27
N TYR A 165 -29.51 -3.37 3.69
CA TYR A 165 -30.72 -4.07 3.25
C TYR A 165 -32.00 -3.39 3.76
N LEU A 166 -31.92 -2.73 4.92
CA LEU A 166 -33.01 -1.94 5.49
C LEU A 166 -32.95 -0.45 5.09
N ASN A 167 -31.76 0.10 4.91
CA ASN A 167 -31.49 1.51 4.67
C ASN A 167 -30.55 1.72 3.46
N PRO A 168 -30.98 1.41 2.22
CA PRO A 168 -30.10 1.39 1.05
C PRO A 168 -29.52 2.76 0.66
N LYS A 169 -30.09 3.87 1.16
CA LYS A 169 -29.58 5.23 0.96
C LYS A 169 -28.64 5.74 2.07
N SER A 170 -28.30 4.92 3.07
CA SER A 170 -27.36 5.31 4.12
C SER A 170 -25.94 5.38 3.57
N PHE A 171 -25.49 6.58 3.19
CA PHE A 171 -24.14 6.77 2.64
C PHE A 171 -23.05 6.41 3.65
N GLU A 172 -23.30 6.60 4.96
CA GLU A 172 -22.34 6.25 6.02
C GLU A 172 -22.11 4.74 6.09
N ALA A 173 -23.16 3.94 5.95
CA ALA A 173 -23.02 2.48 5.91
C ALA A 173 -22.32 2.01 4.63
N TRP A 174 -22.53 2.69 3.49
CA TRP A 174 -21.75 2.43 2.28
C TRP A 174 -20.26 2.76 2.46
N ILE A 175 -19.92 3.86 3.15
CA ILE A 175 -18.53 4.19 3.52
C ILE A 175 -17.97 3.09 4.43
N GLY A 176 -18.69 2.75 5.51
CA GLY A 176 -18.27 1.71 6.46
C GLY A 176 -18.05 0.36 5.79
N LEU A 177 -18.94 -0.05 4.89
CA LEU A 177 -18.82 -1.28 4.10
C LEU A 177 -17.62 -1.24 3.16
N GLY A 178 -17.41 -0.12 2.45
CA GLY A 178 -16.26 0.09 1.57
C GLY A 178 -14.94 -0.01 2.31
N CYS A 179 -14.84 0.67 3.46
CA CYS A 179 -13.68 0.62 4.33
C CYS A 179 -13.42 -0.79 4.86
N SER A 180 -14.47 -1.50 5.28
CA SER A 180 -14.37 -2.88 5.80
C SER A 180 -13.83 -3.82 4.72
N TYR A 181 -14.39 -3.81 3.50
CA TYR A 181 -13.87 -4.64 2.40
C TYR A 181 -12.44 -4.26 1.99
N ALA A 182 -12.09 -2.96 1.98
CA ALA A 182 -10.72 -2.52 1.70
C ALA A 182 -9.73 -3.05 2.76
N HIS A 183 -10.16 -3.16 4.02
CA HIS A 183 -9.36 -3.72 5.11
C HIS A 183 -9.30 -5.25 5.07
N LEU A 184 -10.36 -5.96 4.68
CA LEU A 184 -10.29 -7.40 4.43
C LEU A 184 -9.28 -7.72 3.32
N ALA A 185 -9.34 -7.00 2.19
CA ALA A 185 -8.34 -7.13 1.13
C ALA A 185 -6.91 -6.87 1.64
N SER A 186 -6.77 -5.88 2.53
CA SER A 186 -5.50 -5.53 3.15
C SER A 186 -4.95 -6.64 4.04
N TYR A 187 -5.77 -7.26 4.90
CA TYR A 187 -5.35 -8.34 5.81
C TYR A 187 -4.80 -9.55 5.06
N LEU A 188 -5.46 -9.97 3.98
CA LEU A 188 -5.00 -11.08 3.14
C LEU A 188 -3.64 -10.82 2.48
N MET A 189 -3.15 -9.57 2.47
CA MET A 189 -1.85 -9.19 1.92
C MET A 189 -0.75 -9.03 2.99
N VAL A 190 -1.03 -9.22 4.27
CA VAL A 190 -0.06 -8.98 5.36
C VAL A 190 0.80 -10.21 5.67
N PHE A 191 0.24 -11.42 5.54
CA PHE A 191 0.79 -12.62 6.15
C PHE A 191 2.03 -13.19 5.43
N SER A 192 1.94 -13.50 4.13
CA SER A 192 3.05 -14.06 3.38
C SER A 192 2.99 -13.69 1.89
N ALA A 193 4.15 -13.69 1.21
CA ALA A 193 4.24 -13.50 -0.23
C ALA A 193 3.50 -14.60 -1.00
N GLU A 194 3.55 -15.83 -0.48
CA GLU A 194 2.84 -16.98 -1.04
C GLU A 194 1.32 -16.81 -0.93
N GLU A 195 0.80 -16.39 0.23
CA GLU A 195 -0.62 -16.14 0.43
C GLU A 195 -1.13 -14.99 -0.45
N VAL A 196 -0.35 -13.91 -0.61
CA VAL A 196 -0.68 -12.82 -1.52
C VAL A 196 -0.90 -13.34 -2.96
N VAL A 197 -0.06 -14.28 -3.41
CA VAL A 197 -0.18 -14.89 -4.74
C VAL A 197 -1.35 -15.88 -4.79
N GLY A 198 -1.46 -16.77 -3.80
CA GLY A 198 -2.48 -17.81 -3.74
C GLY A 198 -3.90 -17.27 -3.59
N GLN A 199 -4.07 -16.15 -2.89
CA GLN A 199 -5.36 -15.52 -2.60
C GLN A 199 -5.63 -14.28 -3.48
N ARG A 200 -4.82 -14.05 -4.53
CA ARG A 200 -4.89 -12.85 -5.37
C ARG A 200 -6.29 -12.55 -5.89
N ARG A 201 -7.05 -13.59 -6.29
CA ARG A 201 -8.45 -13.45 -6.74
C ARG A 201 -9.37 -12.95 -5.63
N LEU A 202 -9.28 -13.55 -4.44
CA LEU A 202 -10.09 -13.16 -3.29
C LEU A 202 -9.79 -11.72 -2.84
N VAL A 203 -8.50 -11.32 -2.85
CA VAL A 203 -8.11 -9.92 -2.62
C VAL A 203 -8.76 -9.00 -3.66
N GLY A 204 -8.72 -9.40 -4.94
CA GLY A 204 -9.37 -8.69 -6.03
C GLY A 204 -10.89 -8.55 -5.83
N ASP A 205 -11.56 -9.60 -5.39
CA ASP A 205 -13.01 -9.58 -5.13
C ASP A 205 -13.38 -8.63 -4.00
N PHE A 206 -12.61 -8.60 -2.90
CA PHE A 206 -12.80 -7.61 -1.85
C PHE A 206 -12.52 -6.19 -2.33
N GLN A 207 -11.50 -5.98 -3.18
CA GLN A 207 -11.23 -4.68 -3.79
C GLN A 207 -12.38 -4.22 -4.70
N LYS A 208 -13.01 -5.11 -5.47
CA LYS A 208 -14.21 -4.81 -6.28
C LYS A 208 -15.38 -4.39 -5.41
N LYS A 209 -15.69 -5.16 -4.36
CA LYS A 209 -16.76 -4.82 -3.41
C LYS A 209 -16.52 -3.46 -2.74
N ALA A 210 -15.28 -3.21 -2.30
CA ALA A 210 -14.90 -1.93 -1.70
C ALA A 210 -15.07 -0.77 -2.68
N PHE A 211 -14.64 -0.96 -3.94
CA PHE A 211 -14.77 0.05 -5.00
C PHE A 211 -16.23 0.40 -5.24
N ASN A 212 -17.08 -0.60 -5.47
CA ASN A 212 -18.51 -0.39 -5.75
C ASN A 212 -19.24 0.26 -4.56
N ALA A 213 -18.90 -0.14 -3.33
CA ALA A 213 -19.44 0.50 -2.13
C ALA A 213 -19.06 1.98 -2.03
N PHE A 214 -17.80 2.33 -2.29
CA PHE A 214 -17.37 3.74 -2.32
C PHE A 214 -18.02 4.52 -3.46
N VAL A 215 -18.13 3.96 -4.65
CA VAL A 215 -18.87 4.60 -5.76
C VAL A 215 -20.29 4.94 -5.31
N GLN A 216 -21.02 3.98 -4.75
CA GLN A 216 -22.38 4.23 -4.29
C GLN A 216 -22.43 5.31 -3.20
N ALA A 217 -21.49 5.32 -2.26
CA ALA A 217 -21.36 6.39 -1.27
C ALA A 217 -21.17 7.77 -1.94
N THR A 218 -20.31 7.88 -2.96
CA THR A 218 -20.11 9.16 -3.66
C THR A 218 -21.36 9.67 -4.37
N LYS A 219 -22.26 8.78 -4.79
CA LYS A 219 -23.53 9.17 -5.43
C LYS A 219 -24.62 9.59 -4.45
N LEU A 220 -24.51 9.14 -3.20
CA LEU A 220 -25.45 9.45 -2.12
C LEU A 220 -25.03 10.67 -1.31
N ILE A 221 -23.74 11.01 -1.29
CA ILE A 221 -23.28 12.27 -0.71
C ILE A 221 -23.79 13.44 -1.57
N PRO A 222 -24.39 14.49 -0.97
CA PRO A 222 -24.90 15.60 -1.75
C PRO A 222 -23.77 16.41 -2.40
N THR A 223 -23.95 16.78 -3.68
CA THR A 223 -22.84 17.33 -4.51
C THR A 223 -23.07 18.78 -4.95
N THR A 224 -24.31 19.27 -4.98
CA THR A 224 -24.63 20.65 -5.40
C THR A 224 -24.37 21.66 -4.28
N LYS A 225 -24.18 22.94 -4.63
CA LYS A 225 -23.98 24.03 -3.64
C LYS A 225 -25.17 24.17 -2.67
N ALA A 226 -26.39 24.02 -3.18
CA ALA A 226 -27.62 24.09 -2.39
C ALA A 226 -27.74 22.88 -1.46
N GLU A 227 -27.55 21.66 -1.96
CA GLU A 227 -27.57 20.47 -1.11
C GLU A 227 -26.39 20.43 -0.13
N LYS A 228 -25.22 20.98 -0.49
CA LYS A 228 -24.07 21.14 0.41
C LYS A 228 -24.38 22.12 1.53
N GLN A 229 -25.09 23.21 1.25
CA GLN A 229 -25.50 24.16 2.27
C GLN A 229 -26.50 23.50 3.24
N THR A 230 -27.53 22.82 2.73
CA THR A 230 -28.48 22.04 3.54
C THR A 230 -27.79 20.88 4.27
N PHE A 231 -26.81 20.22 3.66
CA PHE A 231 -26.05 19.15 4.30
C PHE A 231 -25.11 19.68 5.39
N ILE A 232 -24.49 20.84 5.21
CA ILE A 232 -23.67 21.50 6.23
C ILE A 232 -24.54 22.03 7.37
N GLU A 233 -25.73 22.55 7.08
CA GLU A 233 -26.69 23.05 8.07
C GLU A 233 -27.34 21.91 8.87
N CYS A 234 -27.75 20.82 8.21
CA CYS A 234 -28.36 19.65 8.86
C CYS A 234 -27.36 18.67 9.47
N PHE A 235 -26.13 18.62 8.96
CA PHE A 235 -25.12 17.62 9.35
C PHE A 235 -23.77 18.25 9.70
N GLY A 236 -23.76 19.47 10.24
CA GLY A 236 -22.60 20.34 10.51
C GLY A 236 -21.38 19.75 11.24
N GLY A 237 -21.43 18.49 11.68
CA GLY A 237 -20.28 17.72 12.14
C GLY A 237 -19.64 16.75 11.13
N ARG A 238 -20.27 16.39 10.00
CA ARG A 238 -19.89 15.20 9.19
C ARG A 238 -18.87 15.42 8.07
N LYS A 239 -18.18 16.58 8.03
CA LYS A 239 -17.12 16.86 7.03
C LYS A 239 -16.02 15.80 7.02
N PHE A 240 -15.73 15.22 8.18
CA PHE A 240 -14.72 14.17 8.31
C PHE A 240 -15.11 12.88 7.58
N LEU A 241 -16.38 12.47 7.55
CA LEU A 241 -16.81 11.25 6.86
C LEU A 241 -16.66 11.39 5.34
N ALA A 242 -16.98 12.57 4.81
CA ALA A 242 -16.79 12.84 3.38
C ALA A 242 -15.29 12.88 3.03
N SER A 243 -14.45 13.46 3.90
CA SER A 243 -12.99 13.42 3.74
C SER A 243 -12.45 11.98 3.80
N GLU A 244 -12.89 11.19 4.78
CA GLU A 244 -12.53 9.79 4.97
C GLU A 244 -12.94 8.95 3.76
N LEU A 245 -14.16 9.11 3.23
CA LEU A 245 -14.58 8.45 1.99
C LEU A 245 -13.58 8.69 0.87
N TRP A 246 -13.33 9.95 0.54
CA TRP A 246 -12.50 10.30 -0.61
C TRP A 246 -11.05 9.84 -0.40
N GLY A 247 -10.53 9.99 0.81
CA GLY A 247 -9.19 9.58 1.16
C GLY A 247 -8.99 8.06 1.10
N GLU A 248 -9.88 7.29 1.73
CA GLU A 248 -9.85 5.83 1.72
C GLU A 248 -10.09 5.27 0.31
N PHE A 249 -10.98 5.90 -0.47
CA PHE A 249 -11.19 5.52 -1.86
C PHE A 249 -9.92 5.74 -2.70
N GLY A 250 -9.21 6.85 -2.50
CA GLY A 250 -7.90 7.10 -3.12
C GLY A 250 -6.86 6.03 -2.74
N TYR A 251 -6.83 5.60 -1.47
CA TYR A 251 -5.93 4.54 -1.04
C TYR A 251 -6.30 3.16 -1.57
N LEU A 252 -7.58 2.84 -1.68
CA LEU A 252 -8.06 1.63 -2.35
C LEU A 252 -7.54 1.57 -3.79
N LEU A 253 -7.67 2.67 -4.55
CA LEU A 253 -7.15 2.76 -5.92
C LEU A 253 -5.63 2.57 -5.97
N LEU A 254 -4.88 3.21 -5.07
CA LEU A 254 -3.44 2.97 -4.95
C LEU A 254 -3.12 1.50 -4.63
N SER A 255 -3.96 0.81 -3.86
CA SER A 255 -3.83 -0.60 -3.51
C SER A 255 -4.07 -1.52 -4.71
N ILE A 256 -5.14 -1.26 -5.47
CA ILE A 256 -5.49 -1.99 -6.69
C ILE A 256 -4.38 -1.85 -7.74
N LEU A 257 -3.94 -0.61 -8.02
CA LEU A 257 -3.13 -0.28 -9.20
C LEU A 257 -1.63 -0.58 -9.08
N ASN A 258 -1.12 -0.72 -7.87
CA ASN A 258 0.30 -0.94 -7.62
C ASN A 258 0.57 -2.41 -7.24
N SER A 259 1.82 -2.86 -7.40
CA SER A 259 2.26 -4.17 -6.90
C SER A 259 2.03 -4.32 -5.38
N PRO A 260 1.58 -5.48 -4.89
CA PRO A 260 1.53 -6.77 -5.62
C PRO A 260 0.30 -6.97 -6.50
N MET A 261 -0.78 -6.20 -6.32
CA MET A 261 -2.01 -6.43 -7.08
C MET A 261 -1.90 -6.05 -8.55
N GLY A 262 -1.24 -4.93 -8.85
CA GLY A 262 -0.88 -4.56 -10.22
C GLY A 262 -2.07 -4.39 -11.18
N GLY A 263 -3.26 -4.09 -10.65
CA GLY A 263 -4.49 -3.94 -11.42
C GLY A 263 -5.34 -5.21 -11.52
N SER A 264 -5.05 -6.28 -10.77
CA SER A 264 -5.77 -7.56 -10.91
C SER A 264 -7.28 -7.45 -10.72
N ALA A 265 -7.76 -6.59 -9.81
CA ALA A 265 -9.19 -6.35 -9.63
C ALA A 265 -9.87 -5.71 -10.87
N LEU A 266 -9.11 -5.13 -11.80
CA LEU A 266 -9.60 -4.53 -13.04
C LEU A 266 -9.65 -5.52 -14.21
N GLU A 267 -9.22 -6.77 -14.02
CA GLU A 267 -9.08 -7.74 -15.11
C GLU A 267 -10.43 -8.16 -15.75
N GLY A 268 -11.56 -8.11 -15.03
CA GLY A 268 -12.87 -8.44 -15.63
C GLY A 268 -13.40 -7.39 -16.62
N TYR A 269 -12.91 -6.15 -16.56
CA TYR A 269 -13.11 -5.11 -17.57
C TYR A 269 -12.32 -5.39 -18.87
N LEU A 270 -11.41 -6.39 -18.89
CA LEU A 270 -10.70 -6.85 -20.10
C LEU A 270 -11.59 -7.76 -20.96
N GLY A 271 -12.41 -8.61 -20.36
CA GLY A 271 -13.13 -9.66 -21.11
C GLY A 271 -14.31 -9.16 -21.95
N LYS A 272 -15.07 -8.15 -21.50
CA LYS A 272 -16.25 -7.64 -22.23
C LYS A 272 -15.86 -6.64 -23.32
N ALA A 273 -15.02 -5.66 -22.99
CA ALA A 273 -14.57 -4.67 -23.96
C ALA A 273 -13.73 -5.30 -25.09
N GLN A 274 -12.80 -6.23 -24.80
CA GLN A 274 -12.05 -6.90 -25.87
C GLN A 274 -12.90 -7.86 -26.70
N ARG A 275 -13.88 -8.58 -26.12
CA ARG A 275 -14.78 -9.42 -26.92
C ARG A 275 -15.73 -8.59 -27.77
N GLU A 276 -16.34 -7.54 -27.22
CA GLU A 276 -17.25 -6.68 -27.97
C GLU A 276 -16.51 -5.84 -29.02
N TRP A 277 -15.28 -5.38 -28.75
CA TRP A 277 -14.46 -4.70 -29.76
C TRP A 277 -13.88 -5.66 -30.80
N ALA A 278 -13.35 -6.83 -30.41
CA ALA A 278 -12.81 -7.80 -31.37
C ALA A 278 -13.92 -8.37 -32.27
N GLU A 279 -15.13 -8.57 -31.76
CA GLU A 279 -16.28 -9.02 -32.56
C GLU A 279 -16.79 -7.92 -33.51
N ARG A 280 -16.72 -6.65 -33.11
CA ARG A 280 -17.07 -5.49 -33.96
C ARG A 280 -16.00 -5.22 -35.02
N PHE A 281 -14.72 -5.32 -34.68
CA PHE A 281 -13.62 -5.14 -35.63
C PHE A 281 -13.58 -6.25 -36.69
N ARG A 282 -13.83 -7.51 -36.29
CA ARG A 282 -13.85 -8.66 -37.21
C ARG A 282 -15.04 -8.67 -38.18
N LYS A 283 -16.13 -7.97 -37.84
CA LYS A 283 -17.30 -7.80 -38.74
C LYS A 283 -17.17 -6.63 -39.71
N VAL A 284 -16.36 -5.62 -39.39
CA VAL A 284 -16.22 -4.40 -40.21
C VAL A 284 -15.07 -4.52 -41.20
N LEU A 285 -13.98 -5.18 -40.83
CA LEU A 285 -12.85 -5.43 -41.71
C LEU A 285 -12.79 -6.93 -41.96
N GLY A 286 -13.38 -7.36 -43.08
CA GLY A 286 -13.04 -8.65 -43.66
C GLY A 286 -11.52 -8.79 -43.74
N ASN A 287 -11.04 -10.01 -43.54
CA ASN A 287 -9.62 -10.39 -43.44
C ASN A 287 -8.68 -9.48 -44.25
N GLU A 288 -7.59 -9.10 -43.58
CA GLU A 288 -6.44 -8.30 -44.04
C GLU A 288 -6.45 -6.84 -43.56
N VAL A 289 -5.64 -6.59 -42.52
CA VAL A 289 -4.53 -5.61 -42.51
C VAL A 289 -4.03 -5.50 -41.06
N GLY A 290 -2.74 -5.79 -40.87
CA GLY A 290 -2.01 -5.48 -39.65
C GLY A 290 -1.72 -3.98 -39.57
N GLY A 291 -2.00 -3.40 -38.41
CA GLY A 291 -1.65 -2.04 -38.05
C GLY A 291 -1.77 -1.87 -36.54
N GLU A 292 -0.67 -1.47 -35.90
CA GLU A 292 -0.56 -1.22 -34.47
C GLU A 292 -1.52 -0.11 -34.02
N GLY A 293 -2.51 -0.47 -33.19
CA GLY A 293 -3.33 0.46 -32.42
C GLY A 293 -2.84 0.55 -30.98
N ASP A 294 -1.93 1.50 -30.73
CA ASP A 294 -1.52 1.93 -29.39
C ASP A 294 -2.63 2.79 -28.74
N GLY A 295 -2.90 2.59 -27.44
CA GLY A 295 -3.75 3.49 -26.65
C GLY A 295 -4.89 2.88 -25.81
N GLY A 296 -5.17 1.58 -25.91
CA GLY A 296 -6.26 0.91 -25.15
C GLY A 296 -5.79 -0.10 -24.09
N GLY A 297 -4.49 -0.15 -23.80
CA GLY A 297 -3.86 -1.19 -22.98
C GLY A 297 -4.13 -1.08 -21.47
N VAL A 298 -3.74 -2.13 -20.75
CA VAL A 298 -3.75 -2.21 -19.26
C VAL A 298 -3.09 -0.97 -18.64
N GLU A 299 -2.05 -0.42 -19.28
CA GLU A 299 -1.35 0.78 -18.80
C GLU A 299 -2.18 2.07 -18.92
N GLY A 300 -2.97 2.24 -19.98
CA GLY A 300 -3.89 3.38 -20.13
C GLY A 300 -4.96 3.40 -19.03
N LYS A 301 -5.52 2.22 -18.71
CA LYS A 301 -6.49 2.06 -17.62
C LYS A 301 -5.85 2.31 -16.24
N ARG A 302 -4.60 1.90 -16.05
CA ARG A 302 -3.87 2.20 -14.80
C ARG A 302 -3.63 3.69 -14.63
N LYS A 303 -3.25 4.38 -15.71
CA LYS A 303 -3.11 5.84 -15.72
C LYS A 303 -4.43 6.51 -15.34
N TYR A 304 -5.53 6.14 -15.98
CA TYR A 304 -6.86 6.66 -15.64
C TYR A 304 -7.23 6.39 -14.18
N GLY A 305 -6.97 5.19 -13.67
CA GLY A 305 -7.16 4.86 -12.25
C GLY A 305 -6.36 5.76 -11.31
N PHE A 306 -5.12 6.14 -11.67
CA PHE A 306 -4.34 7.10 -10.88
C PHE A 306 -4.89 8.54 -10.98
N GLU A 307 -5.50 8.93 -12.09
CA GLU A 307 -6.21 10.21 -12.22
C GLU A 307 -7.42 10.27 -11.31
N ILE A 308 -8.21 9.20 -11.26
CA ILE A 308 -9.32 9.07 -10.31
C ILE A 308 -8.80 9.09 -8.87
N GLY A 309 -7.72 8.36 -8.56
CA GLY A 309 -7.12 8.39 -7.23
C GLY A 309 -6.64 9.78 -6.82
N ALA A 310 -6.01 10.51 -7.74
CA ALA A 310 -5.63 11.91 -7.55
C ALA A 310 -6.85 12.82 -7.31
N TYR A 311 -7.92 12.63 -8.08
CA TYR A 311 -9.19 13.34 -7.88
C TYR A 311 -9.75 13.09 -6.47
N CYS A 312 -9.79 11.82 -6.03
CA CYS A 312 -10.24 11.45 -4.69
C CYS A 312 -9.43 12.17 -3.61
N PHE A 313 -8.08 12.12 -3.64
CA PHE A 313 -7.28 12.84 -2.66
C PHE A 313 -7.45 14.36 -2.71
N LYS A 314 -7.69 14.95 -3.89
CA LYS A 314 -8.01 16.37 -4.02
C LYS A 314 -9.34 16.73 -3.34
N GLN A 315 -10.37 15.87 -3.46
CA GLN A 315 -11.63 16.05 -2.74
C GLN A 315 -11.43 15.92 -1.23
N ALA A 316 -10.65 14.95 -0.77
CA ALA A 316 -10.32 14.78 0.65
C ALA A 316 -9.61 16.03 1.20
N LEU A 317 -8.58 16.54 0.52
CA LEU A 317 -7.83 17.74 0.91
C LEU A 317 -8.68 19.03 0.91
N ALA A 318 -9.69 19.10 0.05
CA ALA A 318 -10.62 20.23 0.05
C ALA A 318 -11.51 20.25 1.30
N LEU A 319 -11.76 19.07 1.91
CA LEU A 319 -12.60 18.89 3.09
C LEU A 319 -11.78 18.91 4.39
N ASP A 320 -10.59 18.30 4.36
CA ASP A 320 -9.66 18.22 5.48
C ASP A 320 -8.22 18.51 5.02
N LYS A 321 -7.75 19.70 5.37
CA LYS A 321 -6.43 20.21 4.99
C LYS A 321 -5.32 19.74 5.93
N GLY A 322 -5.65 19.20 7.09
CA GLY A 322 -4.72 18.85 8.17
C GLY A 322 -4.19 17.42 8.11
N GLU A 323 -4.83 16.54 7.34
CA GLU A 323 -4.43 15.15 7.23
C GLU A 323 -3.26 14.96 6.23
N TRP A 324 -2.09 14.57 6.75
CA TRP A 324 -0.86 14.40 5.97
C TRP A 324 -0.97 13.27 4.94
N GLN A 325 -1.77 12.25 5.25
CA GLN A 325 -1.96 11.07 4.40
C GLN A 325 -2.55 11.42 3.04
N TRP A 326 -3.49 12.37 2.97
CA TRP A 326 -4.10 12.77 1.70
C TRP A 326 -3.10 13.49 0.78
N SER A 327 -2.23 14.33 1.36
CA SER A 327 -1.16 15.00 0.63
C SER A 327 -0.15 13.99 0.08
N LEU A 328 0.25 13.01 0.89
CA LEU A 328 1.14 11.93 0.47
C LEU A 328 0.51 11.05 -0.63
N GLY A 329 -0.78 10.72 -0.50
CA GLY A 329 -1.54 9.95 -1.47
C GLY A 329 -1.62 10.66 -2.82
N ALA A 330 -1.96 11.95 -2.83
CA ALA A 330 -1.99 12.78 -4.02
C ALA A 330 -0.63 12.84 -4.71
N GLY A 331 0.46 13.06 -3.95
CA GLY A 331 1.82 13.10 -4.49
C GLY A 331 2.22 11.77 -5.15
N ARG A 332 1.82 10.64 -4.56
CA ARG A 332 2.04 9.31 -5.15
C ARG A 332 1.30 9.12 -6.47
N CYS A 333 0.05 9.58 -6.56
CA CYS A 333 -0.69 9.55 -7.83
C CYS A 333 -0.02 10.45 -8.87
N TYR A 334 0.38 11.67 -8.52
CA TYR A 334 1.02 12.60 -9.45
C TYR A 334 2.36 12.07 -9.97
N GLU A 335 3.19 11.47 -9.11
CA GLU A 335 4.43 10.78 -9.53
C GLU A 335 4.11 9.63 -10.50
N LYS A 336 3.05 8.85 -10.25
CA LYS A 336 2.66 7.74 -11.12
C LYS A 336 2.08 8.18 -12.46
N LEU A 337 1.51 9.38 -12.52
CA LEU A 337 1.02 10.01 -13.73
C LEU A 337 2.14 10.70 -14.54
N GLY A 338 3.37 10.75 -14.02
CA GLY A 338 4.48 11.48 -14.66
C GLY A 338 4.27 12.98 -14.68
N ARG A 339 3.57 13.55 -13.68
CA ARG A 339 3.41 15.01 -13.55
C ARG A 339 4.75 15.65 -13.22
N GLU A 340 4.91 16.91 -13.64
CA GLU A 340 6.10 17.70 -13.36
C GLU A 340 6.42 17.75 -11.86
N TRP A 341 7.71 17.77 -11.54
CA TRP A 341 8.20 17.76 -10.18
C TRP A 341 7.68 18.95 -9.35
N LYS A 342 7.45 20.11 -9.99
CA LYS A 342 6.84 21.31 -9.38
C LYS A 342 5.44 21.08 -8.84
N ALA A 343 4.70 20.12 -9.40
CA ALA A 343 3.38 19.71 -8.90
C ALA A 343 3.47 18.62 -7.82
N VAL A 344 4.54 17.81 -7.82
CA VAL A 344 4.70 16.67 -6.90
C VAL A 344 5.33 17.07 -5.57
N ILE A 345 6.42 17.86 -5.60
CA ILE A 345 7.20 18.22 -4.41
C ILE A 345 6.38 18.95 -3.34
N PRO A 346 5.53 19.94 -3.66
CA PRO A 346 4.73 20.63 -2.65
C PRO A 346 3.77 19.70 -1.90
N LEU A 347 3.28 18.64 -2.56
CA LEU A 347 2.43 17.63 -1.91
C LEU A 347 3.21 16.79 -0.88
N TYR A 348 4.48 16.47 -1.17
CA TYR A 348 5.33 15.77 -0.22
C TYR A 348 5.83 16.67 0.90
N GLN A 349 6.16 17.93 0.62
CA GLN A 349 6.54 18.92 1.64
C GLN A 349 5.39 19.16 2.62
N ARG A 350 4.18 19.40 2.11
CA ARG A 350 2.96 19.51 2.93
C ARG A 350 2.73 18.26 3.78
N ALA A 351 2.97 17.07 3.22
CA ALA A 351 2.86 15.84 4.00
C ALA A 351 3.94 15.73 5.09
N ILE A 352 5.14 16.29 4.91
CA ILE A 352 6.19 16.35 5.95
C ILE A 352 5.78 17.31 7.06
N GLU A 353 5.26 18.50 6.70
CA GLU A 353 4.82 19.53 7.64
C GLU A 353 3.67 19.09 8.55
N LEU A 354 2.75 18.29 8.00
CA LEU A 354 1.53 17.84 8.71
C LEU A 354 1.71 16.55 9.51
N VAL A 355 2.85 15.88 9.38
CA VAL A 355 3.11 14.65 10.15
C VAL A 355 3.20 14.99 11.64
N PRO A 356 2.47 14.29 12.52
CA PRO A 356 2.60 14.49 13.95
C PRO A 356 3.99 14.06 14.45
N GLU A 357 4.50 14.75 15.47
CA GLU A 357 5.83 14.46 16.05
C GLU A 357 5.92 13.05 16.63
N ASP A 358 4.83 12.58 17.23
CA ASP A 358 4.66 11.22 17.75
C ASP A 358 3.48 10.53 17.02
N SER A 359 3.72 9.32 16.54
CA SER A 359 2.68 8.47 15.93
C SER A 359 1.70 7.88 16.93
N GLY A 360 2.01 7.91 18.23
CA GLY A 360 1.28 7.21 19.29
C GLY A 360 1.48 5.69 19.29
N ILE A 361 2.41 5.17 18.48
CA ILE A 361 2.76 3.76 18.37
C ILE A 361 4.20 3.56 18.87
N LYS A 362 4.38 2.85 19.99
CA LYS A 362 5.69 2.64 20.65
C LYS A 362 6.80 2.12 19.72
N GLU A 363 6.48 1.32 18.71
CA GLU A 363 7.47 0.78 17.77
C GLU A 363 7.71 1.69 16.54
N ASN A 364 6.87 2.72 16.35
CA ASN A 364 6.83 3.62 15.20
C ASN A 364 6.81 5.10 15.63
N GLU A 365 7.42 5.45 16.76
CA GLU A 365 7.31 6.78 17.40
C GLU A 365 7.43 7.94 16.40
N LYS A 366 8.42 7.88 15.49
CA LYS A 366 8.56 8.88 14.41
C LYS A 366 8.10 8.38 13.04
N ILE A 367 7.18 9.13 12.42
CA ILE A 367 6.70 8.87 11.06
C ILE A 367 7.64 9.50 10.03
N MET A 368 8.40 8.68 9.29
CA MET A 368 9.40 9.18 8.32
C MET A 368 8.97 9.02 6.85
N ILE A 369 7.77 8.50 6.59
CA ILE A 369 7.39 8.05 5.25
C ILE A 369 7.30 9.18 4.22
N PRO A 370 6.71 10.35 4.53
CA PRO A 370 6.74 11.48 3.61
C PRO A 370 8.16 11.94 3.28
N ALA A 371 9.02 12.09 4.29
CA ALA A 371 10.41 12.48 4.11
C ALA A 371 11.18 11.51 3.20
N LEU A 372 11.10 10.21 3.49
CA LEU A 372 11.74 9.17 2.67
C LEU A 372 11.17 9.10 1.24
N LYS A 373 9.91 9.50 1.07
CA LYS A 373 9.28 9.54 -0.25
C LYS A 373 9.77 10.74 -1.08
N LEU A 374 9.90 11.92 -0.47
CA LEU A 374 10.52 13.10 -1.09
C LEU A 374 11.96 12.81 -1.50
N LEU A 375 12.79 12.28 -0.58
CA LEU A 375 14.18 11.91 -0.88
C LEU A 375 14.28 10.92 -2.05
N SER A 376 13.40 9.91 -2.08
CA SER A 376 13.36 8.96 -3.20
C SER A 376 12.92 9.60 -4.51
N PHE A 377 12.07 10.62 -4.48
CA PHE A 377 11.61 11.34 -5.67
C PHE A 377 12.74 12.23 -6.22
N LEU A 378 13.35 13.07 -5.37
CA LEU A 378 14.48 13.93 -5.72
C LEU A 378 15.65 13.14 -6.30
N ARG A 379 16.03 12.03 -5.64
CA ARG A 379 17.11 11.14 -6.11
C ARG A 379 16.85 10.61 -7.52
N LYS A 380 15.61 10.22 -7.83
CA LYS A 380 15.26 9.71 -9.17
C LYS A 380 15.24 10.83 -10.20
N GLY A 381 14.65 11.98 -9.86
CA GLY A 381 14.61 13.14 -10.76
C GLY A 381 16.01 13.63 -11.11
N LEU A 382 16.88 13.78 -10.10
CA LEU A 382 18.29 14.15 -10.27
C LEU A 382 19.08 13.12 -11.10
N TRP A 383 18.82 11.82 -10.89
CA TRP A 383 19.45 10.77 -11.69
C TRP A 383 19.05 10.82 -13.17
N ARG A 384 17.78 11.12 -13.44
CA ARG A 384 17.24 11.21 -14.80
C ARG A 384 17.50 12.56 -15.49
N GLY A 385 18.01 13.55 -14.75
CA GLY A 385 18.14 14.93 -15.25
C GLY A 385 16.80 15.67 -15.35
N GLU A 386 15.76 15.20 -14.66
CA GLU A 386 14.44 15.85 -14.63
C GLU A 386 14.39 17.03 -13.63
N ILE A 387 15.36 17.11 -12.70
CA ILE A 387 15.47 18.15 -11.67
C ILE A 387 16.93 18.58 -11.59
N GLU A 388 17.18 19.89 -11.62
CA GLU A 388 18.54 20.42 -11.58
C GLU A 388 19.19 20.25 -10.19
N PRO A 389 20.52 20.04 -10.10
CA PRO A 389 21.19 19.81 -8.82
C PRO A 389 20.96 20.92 -7.78
N LEU A 390 20.99 22.19 -8.21
CA LEU A 390 20.77 23.33 -7.32
C LEU A 390 19.33 23.37 -6.80
N GLU A 391 18.34 23.03 -7.63
CA GLU A 391 16.94 22.94 -7.20
C GLU A 391 16.77 21.85 -6.14
N VAL A 392 17.41 20.69 -6.33
CA VAL A 392 17.40 19.61 -5.32
C VAL A 392 17.96 20.10 -3.99
N ILE A 393 19.08 20.82 -4.00
CA ILE A 393 19.70 21.35 -2.78
C ILE A 393 18.76 22.35 -2.10
N THR A 394 18.16 23.27 -2.85
CA THR A 394 17.19 24.25 -2.33
C THR A 394 16.00 23.54 -1.68
N ILE A 395 15.37 22.59 -2.38
CA ILE A 395 14.23 21.83 -1.86
C ILE A 395 14.61 21.07 -0.58
N LEU A 396 15.81 20.49 -0.52
CA LEU A 396 16.29 19.80 0.68
C LEU A 396 16.54 20.74 1.86
N ASN A 397 17.01 21.96 1.60
CA ASN A 397 17.22 22.95 2.66
C ASN A 397 15.89 23.50 3.18
N ASP A 398 14.91 23.70 2.30
CA ASP A 398 13.57 24.14 2.69
C ASP A 398 12.84 23.05 3.49
N SER A 399 12.95 21.79 3.04
CA SER A 399 12.22 20.66 3.64
C SER A 399 12.91 20.08 4.87
N PHE A 400 14.24 20.23 4.95
CA PHE A 400 15.08 19.70 6.03
C PHE A 400 16.15 20.75 6.38
N PRO A 401 15.76 21.83 7.07
CA PRO A 401 16.72 22.85 7.48
C PRO A 401 17.84 22.19 8.29
N ARG A 402 19.09 22.54 7.98
CA ARG A 402 20.21 22.13 8.83
C ARG A 402 19.97 22.74 10.22
N PHE A 403 20.30 22.00 11.29
CA PHE A 403 20.58 22.67 12.55
C PHE A 403 21.67 23.68 12.27
N ALA A 404 21.34 24.96 12.29
CA ALA A 404 22.36 25.99 12.27
C ALA A 404 23.29 25.69 13.47
N PRO A 405 24.62 25.59 13.30
CA PRO A 405 25.48 25.91 14.44
C PRO A 405 25.07 27.31 14.93
N PRO A 406 25.11 27.62 16.24
CA PRO A 406 24.67 28.91 16.75
C PRO A 406 25.44 30.02 16.04
N THR A 407 24.82 30.65 15.04
CA THR A 407 25.44 31.72 14.27
C THR A 407 25.33 32.99 15.09
N ALA A 408 26.50 33.56 15.38
CA ALA A 408 26.66 34.93 15.82
C ALA A 408 25.85 35.91 14.93
N PRO A 409 25.40 37.05 15.48
CA PRO A 409 24.38 37.88 14.85
C PRO A 409 24.84 38.53 13.54
N ALA A 410 23.84 38.67 12.66
CA ALA A 410 23.93 39.09 11.27
C ALA A 410 24.27 40.59 11.08
N SER A 411 25.00 40.85 10.01
CA SER A 411 24.96 42.07 9.20
C SER A 411 24.95 41.59 7.73
N GLY A 412 24.25 42.14 6.75
CA GLY A 412 23.29 43.22 6.62
C GLY A 412 23.11 43.43 5.10
N ALA A 413 21.89 43.83 4.71
CA ALA A 413 21.55 44.56 3.48
C ALA A 413 21.46 43.84 2.09
N ASN A 414 20.21 43.81 1.61
CA ASN A 414 19.68 44.33 0.33
C ASN A 414 19.68 43.47 -0.96
N SER A 415 18.45 43.09 -1.34
CA SER A 415 17.90 42.64 -2.65
C SER A 415 17.87 43.78 -3.72
N PRO A 416 17.18 43.71 -4.89
CA PRO A 416 16.60 42.64 -5.75
C PRO A 416 16.83 42.98 -7.29
N PRO A 417 15.92 42.74 -8.29
CA PRO A 417 15.26 41.53 -8.84
C PRO A 417 15.44 41.34 -10.40
N ALA A 418 14.87 40.24 -10.92
CA ALA A 418 14.06 40.15 -12.17
C ALA A 418 14.55 39.26 -13.34
N SER A 419 13.65 38.32 -13.70
CA SER A 419 13.52 37.43 -14.88
C SER A 419 13.21 38.22 -16.19
N PRO A 420 12.65 37.67 -17.30
CA PRO A 420 12.47 36.28 -17.79
C PRO A 420 12.71 36.10 -19.32
N THR A 421 12.85 34.86 -19.85
CA THR A 421 12.23 34.34 -21.12
C THR A 421 12.87 33.00 -21.53
N ARG A 422 12.34 32.15 -22.41
CA ARG A 422 11.06 31.42 -22.65
C ARG A 422 11.34 30.58 -23.94
N ILE A 423 10.66 29.43 -24.12
CA ILE A 423 10.42 28.70 -25.42
C ILE A 423 11.61 27.84 -25.94
N GLU A 424 11.57 26.60 -26.47
CA GLU A 424 10.60 25.58 -26.99
C GLU A 424 11.35 24.20 -26.91
N GLU A 425 10.77 23.08 -26.45
CA GLU A 425 9.92 22.09 -27.15
C GLU A 425 10.54 21.39 -28.40
N ASN A 426 11.00 20.13 -28.27
CA ASN A 426 10.34 18.93 -28.85
C ASN A 426 11.23 17.66 -28.97
N ALA A 427 10.58 16.50 -28.72
CA ALA A 427 10.76 15.16 -29.31
C ALA A 427 12.09 14.37 -29.08
N ILE A 428 12.22 13.04 -29.00
CA ILE A 428 11.38 11.82 -29.06
C ILE A 428 12.31 10.61 -28.72
N LEU A 429 11.79 9.60 -27.99
CA LEU A 429 12.10 8.14 -27.94
C LEU A 429 13.53 7.51 -27.87
N ASN A 430 13.65 6.55 -26.93
CA ASN A 430 14.41 5.27 -26.90
C ASN A 430 15.96 5.23 -26.73
N ASP A 431 16.40 4.63 -25.60
CA ASP A 431 17.62 3.82 -25.23
C ASP A 431 19.01 4.13 -25.88
N PRO A 432 20.22 3.77 -25.35
CA PRO A 432 20.63 2.80 -24.30
C PRO A 432 21.76 3.40 -23.35
N PRO A 433 22.69 2.66 -22.69
CA PRO A 433 23.58 3.24 -21.67
C PRO A 433 24.69 4.09 -22.30
N VAL A 434 24.78 5.37 -21.92
CA VAL A 434 25.80 6.29 -22.44
C VAL A 434 27.12 6.09 -21.68
N ASN A 435 28.14 5.62 -22.40
CA ASN A 435 29.54 5.68 -22.00
C ASN A 435 30.01 7.13 -21.94
N LEU A 436 30.43 7.58 -20.75
CA LEU A 436 31.06 8.87 -20.52
C LEU A 436 32.56 8.78 -20.84
N THR A 437 32.94 8.97 -22.11
CA THR A 437 34.32 9.36 -22.46
C THR A 437 34.32 10.30 -23.66
N ASN A 438 34.40 11.60 -23.40
CA ASN A 438 35.51 12.47 -23.83
C ASN A 438 35.09 13.94 -23.73
N GLY A 439 35.97 14.72 -23.14
CA GLY A 439 35.67 16.06 -22.64
C GLY A 439 35.74 17.16 -23.68
N SER A 440 34.96 18.20 -23.41
CA SER A 440 35.39 19.60 -23.51
C SER A 440 34.40 20.46 -22.69
N SER A 441 34.95 21.20 -21.72
CA SER A 441 34.36 22.33 -20.98
C SER A 441 33.07 22.14 -20.14
N ILE A 442 33.07 21.34 -19.05
CA ILE A 442 32.14 21.50 -17.91
C ILE A 442 32.73 20.99 -16.57
N PRO A 443 33.46 21.80 -15.77
CA PRO A 443 33.88 21.38 -14.42
C PRO A 443 32.80 21.55 -13.33
N ASN A 444 31.88 22.52 -13.48
CA ASN A 444 30.94 22.90 -12.41
C ASN A 444 29.70 22.00 -12.31
N ALA A 445 29.05 21.62 -13.43
CA ALA A 445 27.79 20.87 -13.38
C ALA A 445 27.96 19.46 -12.79
N THR A 446 29.09 18.79 -13.06
CA THR A 446 29.42 17.48 -12.48
C THR A 446 29.62 17.59 -10.96
N ASN A 447 30.23 18.68 -10.50
CA ASN A 447 30.46 18.94 -9.07
C ASN A 447 29.13 19.23 -8.34
N ASP A 448 28.26 20.06 -8.92
CA ASP A 448 26.95 20.38 -8.34
C ASP A 448 26.04 19.15 -8.25
N ARG A 449 26.08 18.28 -9.27
CA ARG A 449 25.34 17.01 -9.26
C ARG A 449 25.80 16.08 -8.13
N ILE A 450 27.10 15.94 -7.94
CA ILE A 450 27.68 15.15 -6.84
C ILE A 450 27.27 15.76 -5.48
N ARG A 451 27.40 17.09 -5.33
CA ARG A 451 26.97 17.81 -4.11
C ARG A 451 25.49 17.59 -3.77
N ALA A 452 24.62 17.57 -4.78
CA ALA A 452 23.20 17.29 -4.57
C ALA A 452 22.97 15.84 -4.11
N PHE A 453 23.69 14.86 -4.66
CA PHE A 453 23.65 13.48 -4.16
C PHE A 453 24.23 13.34 -2.75
N ASP A 454 25.31 14.05 -2.43
CA ASP A 454 25.89 14.10 -1.07
C ASP A 454 24.85 14.63 -0.07
N ARG A 455 24.15 15.71 -0.42
CA ARG A 455 23.08 16.29 0.41
C ARG A 455 21.94 15.29 0.64
N ILE A 456 21.49 14.56 -0.38
CA ILE A 456 20.50 13.48 -0.24
C ILE A 456 21.05 12.39 0.70
N LEU A 457 22.31 12.01 0.52
CA LEU A 457 22.97 10.96 1.30
C LEU A 457 23.08 11.34 2.78
N GLU A 458 23.39 12.59 3.11
CA GLU A 458 23.38 13.14 4.47
C GLU A 458 22.01 12.95 5.13
N GLU A 459 20.91 13.32 4.45
CA GLU A 459 19.56 13.15 4.98
C GLU A 459 19.18 11.68 5.16
N LEU A 460 19.54 10.82 4.20
CA LEU A 460 19.29 9.37 4.33
C LEU A 460 20.04 8.77 5.53
N LYS A 461 21.30 9.18 5.75
CA LYS A 461 22.08 8.77 6.93
C LYS A 461 21.45 9.27 8.23
N ARG A 462 20.98 10.51 8.28
CA ARG A 462 20.26 11.07 9.44
C ARG A 462 18.99 10.26 9.75
N ASN A 463 18.16 9.98 8.74
CA ASN A 463 16.95 9.18 8.90
C ASN A 463 17.26 7.74 9.35
N LYS A 464 18.33 7.13 8.81
CA LYS A 464 18.80 5.79 9.24
C LYS A 464 19.26 5.78 10.70
N ALA A 465 19.92 6.85 11.17
CA ALA A 465 20.39 6.98 12.54
C ALA A 465 19.24 7.10 13.55
N VAL A 466 18.18 7.83 13.18
CA VAL A 466 16.96 7.95 13.99
C VAL A 466 16.28 6.60 14.15
N ASN A 467 16.23 5.80 13.08
CA ASN A 467 15.58 4.51 13.14
C ASN A 467 16.27 3.45 12.26
N LYS A 468 17.01 2.56 12.93
CA LYS A 468 17.83 1.53 12.31
C LYS A 468 17.03 0.43 11.62
N TRP A 469 15.76 0.20 11.98
CA TRP A 469 14.96 -0.87 11.39
C TRP A 469 14.33 -0.46 10.04
N TYR A 470 14.23 0.84 9.74
CA TYR A 470 13.77 1.31 8.42
C TYR A 470 14.71 0.84 7.31
N HIS A 471 14.14 0.19 6.30
CA HIS A 471 14.88 -0.43 5.20
C HIS A 471 15.12 0.51 4.01
N LYS A 472 14.22 1.48 3.79
CA LYS A 472 14.28 2.42 2.66
C LYS A 472 15.54 3.30 2.64
N PRO A 473 16.04 3.84 3.78
CA PRO A 473 17.29 4.58 3.80
C PRO A 473 18.47 3.74 3.30
N SER A 474 18.67 2.54 3.85
CA SER A 474 19.77 1.65 3.46
C SER A 474 19.74 1.29 1.99
N TYR A 475 18.56 0.94 1.46
CA TYR A 475 18.43 0.69 0.03
C TYR A 475 18.80 1.91 -0.82
N GLN A 476 18.36 3.11 -0.43
CA GLN A 476 18.67 4.32 -1.20
C GLN A 476 20.16 4.70 -1.11
N ILE A 477 20.79 4.53 0.06
CA ILE A 477 22.23 4.72 0.26
C ILE A 477 23.02 3.78 -0.64
N ALA A 478 22.73 2.48 -0.60
CA ALA A 478 23.40 1.49 -1.44
C ALA A 478 23.22 1.77 -2.93
N TRP A 479 22.02 2.18 -3.34
CA TRP A 479 21.76 2.56 -4.73
C TRP A 479 22.62 3.76 -5.16
N ILE A 480 22.77 4.78 -4.31
CA ILE A 480 23.62 5.94 -4.62
C ILE A 480 25.09 5.51 -4.70
N ARG A 481 25.58 4.71 -3.74
CA ARG A 481 26.94 4.14 -3.76
C ARG A 481 27.26 3.43 -5.07
N TYR A 482 26.35 2.55 -5.50
CA TYR A 482 26.55 1.77 -6.71
C TYR A 482 26.46 2.60 -7.99
N HIS A 483 25.37 3.36 -8.18
CA HIS A 483 25.12 4.02 -9.47
C HIS A 483 25.80 5.38 -9.62
N ILE A 484 26.12 6.07 -8.51
CA ILE A 484 26.73 7.41 -8.55
C ILE A 484 28.23 7.34 -8.27
N TYR A 485 28.64 6.60 -7.24
CA TYR A 485 30.05 6.52 -6.83
C TYR A 485 30.78 5.28 -7.38
N ASN A 486 30.10 4.41 -8.14
CA ASN A 486 30.65 3.16 -8.66
C ASN A 486 31.25 2.25 -7.56
N ASP A 487 30.69 2.33 -6.35
CA ASP A 487 31.13 1.58 -5.17
C ASP A 487 30.22 0.37 -4.96
N ALA A 488 30.45 -0.69 -5.74
CA ALA A 488 29.67 -1.93 -5.65
C ALA A 488 29.86 -2.63 -4.29
N LYS A 489 31.08 -2.64 -3.74
CA LYS A 489 31.40 -3.30 -2.48
C LYS A 489 30.73 -2.59 -1.30
N GLY A 490 30.88 -1.27 -1.18
CA GLY A 490 30.24 -0.50 -0.12
C GLY A 490 28.72 -0.43 -0.27
N ALA A 491 28.19 -0.54 -1.49
CA ALA A 491 26.75 -0.73 -1.70
C ALA A 491 26.26 -2.10 -1.19
N LEU A 492 27.00 -3.17 -1.48
CA LEU A 492 26.69 -4.52 -1.02
C LEU A 492 26.71 -4.61 0.51
N GLU A 493 27.75 -4.08 1.14
CA GLU A 493 27.87 -4.00 2.60
C GLU A 493 26.66 -3.28 3.24
N GLU A 494 26.21 -2.18 2.64
CA GLU A 494 25.04 -1.44 3.14
C GLU A 494 23.74 -2.25 3.02
N ILE A 495 23.52 -2.96 1.91
CA ILE A 495 22.34 -3.82 1.74
C ILE A 495 22.37 -5.02 2.69
N LEU A 496 23.53 -5.66 2.86
CA LEU A 496 23.69 -6.82 3.74
C LEU A 496 23.30 -6.54 5.19
N THR A 497 23.36 -5.27 5.65
CA THR A 497 22.84 -4.88 6.98
C THR A 497 21.36 -5.20 7.20
N LYS A 498 20.61 -5.48 6.13
CA LYS A 498 19.17 -5.80 6.13
C LYS A 498 18.88 -7.28 5.94
N PHE A 499 19.90 -8.11 5.76
CA PHE A 499 19.80 -9.56 5.61
C PHE A 499 20.54 -10.24 6.77
N SER A 500 20.10 -11.42 7.19
CA SER A 500 20.81 -12.17 8.23
C SER A 500 20.79 -13.67 7.93
N LYS A 501 21.69 -14.42 8.56
CA LYS A 501 21.74 -15.89 8.42
C LYS A 501 20.57 -16.58 9.15
N GLN A 502 20.10 -16.00 10.25
CA GLN A 502 19.01 -16.53 11.08
C GLN A 502 17.66 -16.30 10.38
N ASN A 503 17.33 -15.03 10.12
CA ASN A 503 16.15 -14.60 9.39
C ASN A 503 16.56 -14.05 8.02
N PHE A 504 15.93 -14.54 6.94
CA PHE A 504 16.29 -14.12 5.57
C PHE A 504 16.38 -12.59 5.44
N VAL A 505 15.47 -11.87 6.11
CA VAL A 505 15.44 -10.41 6.16
C VAL A 505 15.34 -9.93 7.61
N HIS A 506 15.99 -8.80 7.92
CA HIS A 506 16.01 -8.15 9.24
C HIS A 506 15.37 -6.75 9.19
N PHE A 507 14.20 -6.64 8.57
CA PHE A 507 13.34 -5.46 8.64
C PHE A 507 11.86 -5.86 8.56
N TRP A 508 11.01 -5.10 9.25
CA TRP A 508 9.58 -5.37 9.36
C TRP A 508 8.73 -4.26 8.74
N THR A 509 7.46 -4.56 8.51
CA THR A 509 6.46 -3.64 7.97
C THR A 509 6.19 -2.51 8.96
N HIS A 510 6.37 -1.26 8.53
CA HIS A 510 5.99 -0.09 9.34
C HIS A 510 4.46 0.10 9.35
N ALA A 511 3.86 0.62 10.42
CA ALA A 511 2.40 0.69 10.59
C ALA A 511 1.66 1.37 9.42
N PHE A 512 2.29 2.38 8.81
CA PHE A 512 1.72 3.14 7.69
C PHE A 512 2.19 2.63 6.31
N GLN A 513 2.76 1.42 6.24
CA GLN A 513 3.14 0.79 4.98
C GLN A 513 1.91 0.13 4.40
N ARG A 514 1.71 0.27 3.08
CA ARG A 514 0.64 -0.47 2.44
C ARG A 514 0.88 -1.98 2.62
N PRO A 515 -0.16 -2.76 2.97
CA PRO A 515 -0.11 -4.22 3.00
C PRO A 515 0.47 -4.84 1.73
N GLY A 516 1.18 -5.95 1.87
CA GLY A 516 1.90 -6.65 0.81
C GLY A 516 3.11 -5.92 0.21
N LYS A 517 3.28 -4.60 0.49
CA LYS A 517 4.37 -3.83 -0.13
C LYS A 517 5.76 -4.23 0.38
N HIS A 518 5.84 -4.76 1.59
CA HIS A 518 7.10 -5.18 2.18
C HIS A 518 7.69 -6.38 1.42
N PHE A 519 6.89 -7.37 1.03
CA PHE A 519 7.32 -8.47 0.15
C PHE A 519 7.87 -7.98 -1.19
N VAL A 520 7.26 -6.93 -1.76
CA VAL A 520 7.76 -6.29 -2.98
C VAL A 520 9.15 -5.67 -2.76
N TYR A 521 9.41 -5.10 -1.57
CA TYR A 521 10.74 -4.57 -1.24
C TYR A 521 11.75 -5.67 -0.96
N ILE A 522 11.36 -6.76 -0.29
CA ILE A 522 12.22 -7.92 -0.07
C ILE A 522 12.69 -8.45 -1.42
N HIS A 523 11.75 -8.74 -2.33
CA HIS A 523 12.08 -9.17 -3.69
C HIS A 523 13.01 -8.19 -4.41
N LYS A 524 12.66 -6.90 -4.40
CA LYS A 524 13.49 -5.85 -5.01
C LYS A 524 14.91 -5.81 -4.45
N TYR A 525 15.07 -5.98 -3.14
CA TYR A 525 16.37 -5.86 -2.48
C TYR A 525 17.20 -7.12 -2.66
N THR A 526 16.57 -8.29 -2.69
CA THR A 526 17.25 -9.55 -3.01
C THR A 526 17.80 -9.52 -4.44
N VAL A 527 17.00 -9.08 -5.41
CA VAL A 527 17.47 -8.90 -6.80
C VAL A 527 18.64 -7.93 -6.87
N PHE A 528 18.51 -6.76 -6.24
CA PHE A 528 19.60 -5.77 -6.21
C PHE A 528 20.87 -6.29 -5.50
N MET A 529 20.73 -7.10 -4.44
CA MET A 529 21.86 -7.72 -3.77
C MET A 529 22.59 -8.72 -4.68
N ILE A 530 21.89 -9.49 -5.51
CA ILE A 530 22.49 -10.38 -6.51
C ILE A 530 23.29 -9.57 -7.53
N GLU A 531 22.73 -8.47 -8.04
CA GLU A 531 23.42 -7.57 -8.97
C GLU A 531 24.70 -6.98 -8.36
N LEU A 532 24.62 -6.50 -7.11
CA LEU A 532 25.77 -5.95 -6.39
C LEU A 532 26.85 -7.00 -6.12
N ALA A 533 26.46 -8.20 -5.70
CA ALA A 533 27.41 -9.30 -5.46
C ALA A 533 28.10 -9.74 -6.75
N LYS A 534 27.38 -9.78 -7.88
CA LYS A 534 27.97 -10.01 -9.21
C LYS A 534 28.96 -8.92 -9.58
N ALA A 535 28.60 -7.64 -9.43
CA ALA A 535 29.47 -6.50 -9.74
C ALA A 535 30.72 -6.45 -8.84
N ALA A 536 30.58 -6.80 -7.56
CA ALA A 536 31.68 -6.89 -6.61
C ALA A 536 32.51 -8.20 -6.75
N LYS A 537 32.10 -9.11 -7.64
CA LYS A 537 32.66 -10.47 -7.79
C LYS A 537 32.69 -11.26 -6.46
N ASP A 538 31.68 -11.05 -5.63
CA ASP A 538 31.54 -11.69 -4.32
C ASP A 538 30.88 -13.08 -4.46
N VAL A 539 31.74 -14.08 -4.66
CA VAL A 539 31.35 -15.50 -4.79
C VAL A 539 30.69 -16.03 -3.52
N GLU A 540 31.13 -15.59 -2.33
CA GLU A 540 30.62 -16.08 -1.05
C GLU A 540 29.16 -15.66 -0.86
N THR A 541 28.85 -14.39 -1.11
CA THR A 541 27.48 -13.88 -1.03
C THR A 541 26.58 -14.57 -2.05
N LEU A 542 27.02 -14.75 -3.29
CA LEU A 542 26.23 -15.44 -4.32
C LEU A 542 25.97 -16.91 -3.97
N ARG A 543 26.96 -17.62 -3.43
CA ARG A 543 26.81 -19.00 -2.95
C ARG A 543 25.86 -19.09 -1.77
N TYR A 544 25.95 -18.15 -0.83
CA TYR A 544 25.00 -18.04 0.28
C TYR A 544 23.56 -17.89 -0.23
N LEU A 545 23.34 -17.01 -1.21
CA LEU A 545 22.02 -16.79 -1.80
C LEU A 545 21.48 -18.04 -2.51
N CYS A 546 22.29 -18.71 -3.32
CA CYS A 546 21.89 -19.94 -3.99
C CYS A 546 21.43 -21.03 -3.00
N ASN A 547 22.10 -21.14 -1.84
CA ASN A 547 21.73 -22.08 -0.79
C ASN A 547 20.50 -21.63 0.01
N ARG A 548 20.41 -20.33 0.31
CA ARG A 548 19.35 -19.78 1.18
C ARG A 548 18.00 -19.72 0.46
N LEU A 549 17.99 -19.33 -0.81
CA LEU A 549 16.77 -19.16 -1.60
C LEU A 549 16.02 -20.48 -1.87
N LYS A 550 16.66 -21.65 -1.71
CA LYS A 550 15.98 -22.95 -1.81
C LYS A 550 15.10 -23.28 -0.58
N LYS A 551 15.21 -22.54 0.53
CA LYS A 551 14.52 -22.86 1.78
C LYS A 551 13.06 -22.38 1.79
N ALA A 552 12.17 -23.19 2.36
CA ALA A 552 10.74 -22.92 2.40
C ALA A 552 10.36 -21.62 3.14
N ASP A 553 11.11 -21.25 4.17
CA ASP A 553 10.87 -20.01 4.94
C ASP A 553 11.12 -18.75 4.09
N VAL A 554 11.97 -18.84 3.05
CA VAL A 554 12.19 -17.75 2.11
C VAL A 554 11.01 -17.59 1.16
N ALA A 555 10.39 -18.71 0.73
CA ALA A 555 9.21 -18.67 -0.13
C ALA A 555 8.02 -17.93 0.54
N GLN A 556 7.94 -17.94 1.87
CA GLN A 556 6.95 -17.18 2.62
C GLN A 556 7.11 -15.66 2.52
N VAL A 557 8.31 -15.14 2.22
CA VAL A 557 8.59 -13.70 2.26
C VAL A 557 9.07 -13.12 0.93
N LEU A 558 9.38 -13.98 -0.05
CA LEU A 558 9.96 -13.60 -1.32
C LEU A 558 9.06 -14.01 -2.49
N PHE A 559 8.62 -13.03 -3.29
CA PHE A 559 7.93 -13.31 -4.55
C PHE A 559 8.86 -14.00 -5.55
N GLU A 560 8.29 -14.92 -6.34
CA GLU A 560 8.96 -15.57 -7.48
C GLU A 560 10.31 -16.20 -7.10
N CYS A 561 10.36 -16.84 -5.92
CA CYS A 561 11.58 -17.35 -5.32
C CYS A 561 12.44 -18.20 -6.29
N ARG A 562 11.80 -19.03 -7.13
CA ARG A 562 12.47 -19.85 -8.16
C ARG A 562 13.21 -19.02 -9.21
N GLU A 563 12.59 -17.94 -9.69
CA GLU A 563 13.20 -17.05 -10.69
C GLU A 563 14.37 -16.27 -10.07
N VAL A 564 14.19 -15.77 -8.84
CA VAL A 564 15.25 -15.08 -8.10
C VAL A 564 16.42 -16.02 -7.80
N TRP A 565 16.15 -17.30 -7.48
CA TRP A 565 17.20 -18.31 -7.34
C TRP A 565 17.97 -18.52 -8.64
N ARG A 566 17.28 -18.62 -9.79
CA ARG A 566 17.93 -18.74 -11.09
C ARG A 566 18.85 -17.55 -11.37
N MET A 567 18.39 -16.33 -11.09
CA MET A 567 19.22 -15.11 -11.23
C MET A 567 20.50 -15.18 -10.36
N ALA A 568 20.38 -15.66 -9.11
CA ALA A 568 21.54 -15.82 -8.24
C ALA A 568 22.52 -16.88 -8.76
N PHE A 569 22.00 -17.99 -9.28
CA PHE A 569 22.79 -19.08 -9.86
C PHE A 569 23.54 -18.63 -11.13
N ASP A 570 22.84 -17.96 -12.05
CA ASP A 570 23.43 -17.43 -13.28
C ASP A 570 24.53 -16.40 -12.95
N ALA A 571 24.27 -15.51 -11.99
CA ALA A 571 25.27 -14.56 -11.50
C ALA A 571 26.50 -15.26 -10.90
N LEU A 572 26.31 -16.30 -10.08
CA LEU A 572 27.41 -17.09 -9.52
C LEU A 572 28.23 -17.76 -10.62
N TYR A 573 27.55 -18.37 -11.59
CA TYR A 573 28.17 -19.04 -12.73
C TYR A 573 29.06 -18.07 -13.52
N ASP A 574 28.54 -16.89 -13.86
CA ASP A 574 29.27 -15.85 -14.60
C ASP A 574 30.53 -15.39 -13.84
N VAL A 575 30.42 -15.15 -12.53
CA VAL A 575 31.56 -14.71 -11.72
C VAL A 575 32.63 -15.81 -11.63
N VAL A 576 32.22 -17.06 -11.43
CA VAL A 576 33.16 -18.20 -11.38
C VAL A 576 33.84 -18.41 -12.74
N GLN A 577 33.11 -18.34 -13.85
CA GLN A 577 33.69 -18.48 -15.19
C GLN A 577 34.69 -17.37 -15.53
N THR A 578 34.34 -16.12 -15.24
CA THR A 578 35.21 -14.96 -15.51
C THR A 578 36.47 -14.98 -14.64
N THR A 579 36.37 -15.47 -13.41
CA THR A 579 37.54 -15.65 -12.52
C THR A 579 38.39 -16.86 -12.94
N SER A 580 37.78 -17.89 -13.53
CA SER A 580 38.48 -19.12 -13.97
C SER A 580 39.18 -18.99 -15.33
N SER A 581 38.79 -18.02 -16.16
CA SER A 581 39.30 -17.86 -17.53
C SER A 581 40.73 -17.28 -17.62
N GLY A 582 41.42 -17.09 -16.49
CA GLY A 582 42.81 -16.60 -16.45
C GLY A 582 43.89 -17.63 -16.84
N SER A 583 43.59 -18.92 -16.86
CA SER A 583 44.43 -19.99 -17.46
C SER A 583 43.73 -21.32 -17.22
N CYS A 584 42.89 -21.76 -18.14
CA CYS A 584 42.43 -23.15 -18.14
C CYS A 584 42.14 -23.56 -19.58
N THR A 585 43.02 -24.38 -20.14
CA THR A 585 42.79 -25.09 -21.39
C THR A 585 41.47 -25.85 -21.29
N ARG A 586 40.56 -25.59 -22.25
CA ARG A 586 39.25 -26.25 -22.38
C ARG A 586 39.36 -27.76 -22.13
N LEU A 587 38.79 -28.24 -21.02
CA LEU A 587 38.42 -29.65 -20.86
C LEU A 587 37.07 -29.90 -21.57
N SER A 588 36.99 -29.59 -22.87
CA SER A 588 35.83 -29.94 -23.69
C SER A 588 36.22 -30.99 -24.73
N GLY A 589 35.82 -32.23 -24.48
CA GLY A 589 35.92 -33.36 -25.41
C GLY A 589 35.41 -34.64 -24.75
N THR A 590 34.61 -35.43 -25.47
CA THR A 590 34.25 -36.78 -25.06
C THR A 590 35.51 -37.65 -25.05
N MET A 591 35.90 -38.12 -23.85
CA MET A 591 37.09 -38.95 -23.64
C MET A 591 36.66 -40.35 -23.18
N THR A 592 37.36 -41.38 -23.63
CA THR A 592 37.06 -42.76 -23.20
C THR A 592 37.49 -42.97 -21.74
N LYS A 593 36.84 -43.91 -21.04
CA LYS A 593 37.06 -44.19 -19.60
C LYS A 593 38.54 -44.43 -19.27
N THR A 594 39.23 -45.21 -20.09
CA THR A 594 40.66 -45.52 -19.94
C THR A 594 41.56 -44.31 -20.13
N THR A 595 41.18 -43.37 -21.00
CA THR A 595 41.90 -42.10 -21.19
C THR A 595 41.66 -41.16 -20.00
N PHE A 596 40.43 -41.15 -19.46
CA PHE A 596 40.05 -40.35 -18.29
C PHE A 596 40.81 -40.78 -17.05
N GLU A 597 40.89 -42.09 -16.76
CA GLU A 597 41.59 -42.62 -15.59
C GLU A 597 43.10 -42.30 -15.61
N LYS A 598 43.75 -42.35 -16.79
CA LYS A 598 45.16 -41.93 -16.93
C LYS A 598 45.38 -40.44 -16.72
N ARG A 599 44.49 -39.59 -17.26
CA ARG A 599 44.56 -38.13 -17.08
C ARG A 599 44.10 -37.67 -15.70
N ALA A 600 43.25 -38.43 -15.01
CA ALA A 600 42.77 -38.12 -13.67
C ALA A 600 43.91 -38.14 -12.65
N ALA A 601 44.81 -39.11 -12.71
CA ALA A 601 45.99 -39.16 -11.84
C ALA A 601 46.96 -37.98 -12.07
N GLU A 602 47.11 -37.53 -13.33
CA GLU A 602 47.91 -36.37 -13.70
C GLU A 602 47.23 -35.05 -13.27
N LEU A 603 45.89 -34.98 -13.38
CA LEU A 603 45.09 -33.86 -12.88
C LEU A 603 45.13 -33.78 -11.35
N ASP A 604 45.02 -34.92 -10.65
CA ASP A 604 45.07 -34.99 -9.18
C ASP A 604 46.42 -34.53 -8.63
N MET A 605 47.53 -34.91 -9.28
CA MET A 605 48.85 -34.35 -8.95
C MET A 605 48.93 -32.83 -9.20
N ARG A 606 48.35 -32.34 -10.30
CA ARG A 606 48.29 -30.89 -10.58
C ARG A 606 47.37 -30.14 -9.61
N ILE A 607 46.25 -30.73 -9.19
CA ILE A 607 45.31 -30.18 -8.20
C ILE A 607 45.94 -30.10 -6.81
N GLN A 608 46.80 -31.06 -6.45
CA GLN A 608 47.57 -31.01 -5.20
C GLN A 608 48.68 -29.95 -5.22
N GLN A 609 49.21 -29.62 -6.40
CA GLN A 609 50.28 -28.63 -6.56
C GLN A 609 49.75 -27.20 -6.82
N ASP A 610 48.53 -27.06 -7.36
CA ASP A 610 47.97 -25.79 -7.82
C ASP A 610 46.66 -25.48 -7.08
N ARG A 611 46.78 -24.65 -6.04
CA ARG A 611 45.68 -24.25 -5.14
C ARG A 611 44.50 -23.62 -5.91
N ASP A 612 44.80 -22.93 -7.01
CA ASP A 612 43.84 -22.22 -7.85
C ASP A 612 43.00 -23.20 -8.71
N VAL A 613 43.58 -24.34 -9.12
CA VAL A 613 42.85 -25.39 -9.87
C VAL A 613 41.92 -26.18 -8.95
N SER A 614 42.35 -26.43 -7.71
CA SER A 614 41.53 -27.09 -6.67
C SER A 614 40.29 -26.26 -6.28
N GLU A 615 40.46 -24.95 -6.08
CA GLU A 615 39.34 -24.04 -5.79
C GLU A 615 38.36 -23.93 -6.97
N LYS A 616 38.86 -23.90 -8.22
CA LYS A 616 38.02 -23.87 -9.43
C LYS A 616 37.25 -25.17 -9.64
N LEU A 617 37.87 -26.33 -9.44
CA LEU A 617 37.19 -27.62 -9.54
C LEU A 617 36.16 -27.80 -8.42
N GLY A 618 36.48 -27.36 -7.20
CA GLY A 618 35.53 -27.28 -6.09
C GLY A 618 34.32 -26.39 -6.43
N ALA A 619 34.55 -25.22 -7.03
CA ALA A 619 33.48 -24.34 -7.48
C ALA A 619 32.59 -24.97 -8.57
N VAL A 620 33.17 -25.73 -9.52
CA VAL A 620 32.42 -26.45 -10.57
C VAL A 620 31.63 -27.62 -10.00
N ILE A 621 32.19 -28.38 -9.06
CA ILE A 621 31.49 -29.48 -8.36
C ILE A 621 30.35 -28.93 -7.50
N ASP A 622 30.57 -27.82 -6.79
CA ASP A 622 29.55 -27.14 -6.00
C ASP A 622 28.44 -26.56 -6.87
N LEU A 623 28.76 -26.01 -8.06
CA LEU A 623 27.78 -25.57 -9.05
C LEU A 623 26.94 -26.75 -9.57
N LYS A 624 27.55 -27.91 -9.77
CA LYS A 624 26.84 -29.13 -10.19
C LYS A 624 25.91 -29.64 -9.09
N LYS A 625 26.36 -29.65 -7.83
CA LYS A 625 25.54 -29.98 -6.64
C LYS A 625 24.41 -28.98 -6.38
N LEU A 626 24.60 -27.71 -6.75
CA LEU A 626 23.56 -26.68 -6.64
C LEU A 626 22.52 -26.78 -7.75
N ARG A 627 22.88 -27.33 -8.91
CA ARG A 627 21.97 -27.52 -10.06
C ARG A 627 21.08 -28.75 -9.88
N GLU A 628 21.63 -29.83 -9.35
CA GLU A 628 20.89 -31.00 -8.85
C GLU A 628 20.01 -30.61 -7.65
#